data_AF-A0A3P8CEW5-F1
#
_entry.id   AF-A0A3P8CEW5-F1
#
_cell.length_a   1.000
_cell.length_b   1.000
_cell.length_c   1.000
_cell.angle_alpha   90.00
_cell.angle_beta   90.00
_cell.angle_gamma   90.00
#
_symmetry.space_group_name_H-M   'P 1'
#
loop_
_entity.id
_entity.type
_entity.pdbx_description
1 polymer ?
#
loop_
_entity_poly.entity_id
_entity_poly.type
_entity_poly.pdbx_seq_one_letter_code
_entity_poly.pdbx_strand_id
1 'polypeptide(L)'
;MFSISGVKKRKTIRKDTKDIDEDEIAHGGWWCIKNEADLKGGSFAIEASANCYVMALDNGRFTLGVPHKAGEGPSPEEQFVVIKPPDAQWINLKSGYGKYIGVDSKGVVAAYLDAAGAHERWEVVFQDQQTALLGSNGCFLSMESDAEGYLVATNRMAEENEIIKVSVLFWSFSPFFDSRTNNIKANEVDVPTIEGSSKECEMAYVKLYQHSKVRLNPEDKTYVKKAKGEGNLHEVLLDRREKMKADRYCK
;
A
#
# COMPACT_ATOMS: atom_id res chain seq x y z
N MET A 1 -38.53 52.33 16.37
CA MET A 1 -37.05 52.34 16.38
C MET A 1 -36.56 51.10 17.11
N PHE A 2 -35.54 50.45 16.55
CA PHE A 2 -34.61 49.40 17.01
C PHE A 2 -34.51 49.20 18.55
N SER A 3 -34.24 48.03 19.16
CA SER A 3 -33.16 47.07 18.90
C SER A 3 -33.26 45.79 19.76
N ILE A 4 -32.95 44.67 19.09
CA ILE A 4 -32.26 43.41 19.42
C ILE A 4 -31.67 43.22 20.85
N SER A 5 -31.94 42.06 21.46
CA SER A 5 -30.90 41.24 22.14
C SER A 5 -31.30 39.76 22.28
N GLY A 6 -31.18 39.00 21.18
CA GLY A 6 -31.17 37.54 21.23
C GLY A 6 -29.81 37.04 21.74
N VAL A 7 -29.80 36.42 22.92
CA VAL A 7 -28.60 35.81 23.49
C VAL A 7 -28.20 34.60 22.64
N LYS A 8 -27.21 34.78 21.76
CA LYS A 8 -26.54 33.67 21.06
C LYS A 8 -25.73 32.86 22.09
N LYS A 9 -26.20 31.65 22.43
CA LYS A 9 -25.37 30.65 23.10
C LYS A 9 -24.10 30.41 22.27
N ARG A 10 -22.95 30.81 22.80
CA ARG A 10 -21.64 30.45 22.25
C ARG A 10 -21.57 28.92 22.24
N LYS A 11 -21.51 28.32 21.03
CA LYS A 11 -21.08 26.94 20.87
C LYS A 11 -19.62 26.89 21.32
N THR A 12 -19.38 26.21 22.44
CA THR A 12 -18.04 25.85 22.88
C THR A 12 -17.43 25.01 21.77
N ILE A 13 -16.44 25.57 21.06
CA ILE A 13 -15.58 24.81 20.17
C ILE A 13 -14.84 23.85 21.10
N ARG A 14 -15.25 22.58 21.09
CA ARG A 14 -14.45 21.51 21.68
C ARG A 14 -13.15 21.50 20.88
N LYS A 15 -12.09 21.96 21.53
CA LYS A 15 -10.73 21.76 21.05
C LYS A 15 -10.53 20.25 21.14
N ASP A 16 -10.61 19.55 20.01
CA ASP A 16 -10.15 18.17 19.93
C ASP A 16 -8.66 18.20 20.25
N THR A 17 -8.33 17.99 21.52
CA THR A 17 -7.02 17.50 21.92
C THR A 17 -6.94 16.09 21.36
N LYS A 18 -6.41 15.98 20.15
CA LYS A 18 -5.90 14.70 19.65
C LYS A 18 -4.85 14.23 20.65
N ASP A 19 -5.05 13.06 21.24
CA ASP A 19 -3.96 12.29 21.81
C ASP A 19 -2.93 12.12 20.68
N ILE A 20 -1.78 12.77 20.84
CA ILE A 20 -0.64 12.54 19.98
C ILE A 20 -0.02 11.25 20.51
N ASP A 21 0.02 10.21 19.69
CA ASP A 21 0.56 8.92 20.12
C ASP A 21 2.07 9.10 20.40
N GLU A 22 2.55 8.67 21.57
CA GLU A 22 3.97 8.76 21.91
C GLU A 22 4.83 7.97 20.91
N ASP A 23 4.27 6.91 20.31
CA ASP A 23 4.87 6.12 19.24
C ASP A 23 5.10 6.94 17.96
N GLU A 24 4.19 7.88 17.65
CA GLU A 24 4.24 8.74 16.45
C GLU A 24 5.43 9.72 16.52
N ILE A 25 5.68 10.30 17.69
CA ILE A 25 6.85 11.17 17.92
C ILE A 25 8.13 10.35 17.93
N ALA A 26 8.10 9.15 18.52
CA ALA A 26 9.27 8.28 18.65
C ALA A 26 9.79 7.74 17.30
N HIS A 27 8.96 7.69 16.26
CA HIS A 27 9.33 7.17 14.93
C HIS A 27 9.24 8.23 13.82
N GLY A 28 9.31 9.52 14.15
CA GLY A 28 9.38 10.59 13.14
C GLY A 28 8.13 10.75 12.27
N GLY A 29 6.93 10.51 12.83
CA GLY A 29 5.64 10.62 12.14
C GLY A 29 5.17 9.33 11.45
N TRP A 30 5.88 8.22 11.68
CA TRP A 30 5.45 6.88 11.28
C TRP A 30 4.59 6.25 12.38
N TRP A 31 3.48 5.63 11.98
CA TRP A 31 2.55 4.96 12.88
C TRP A 31 2.48 3.46 12.52
N CYS A 32 2.70 2.59 13.51
CA CYS A 32 2.44 1.15 13.44
C CYS A 32 0.94 0.77 13.29
N ILE A 33 0.54 0.23 12.14
CA ILE A 33 -0.85 -0.15 11.86
C ILE A 33 -1.31 -1.34 12.72
N LYS A 34 -2.57 -1.33 13.13
CA LYS A 34 -3.13 -2.38 14.02
C LYS A 34 -4.16 -3.26 13.33
N ASN A 35 -4.65 -2.84 12.17
CA ASN A 35 -5.68 -3.55 11.41
C ASN A 35 -5.65 -3.13 9.93
N GLU A 36 -6.35 -3.89 9.09
CA GLU A 36 -6.41 -3.66 7.65
C GLU A 36 -6.99 -2.29 7.26
N ALA A 37 -7.90 -1.71 8.07
CA ALA A 37 -8.52 -0.43 7.73
C ALA A 37 -7.53 0.75 7.74
N ASP A 38 -6.38 0.58 8.39
CA ASP A 38 -5.29 1.55 8.42
C ASP A 38 -4.42 1.50 7.15
N LEU A 39 -4.55 0.45 6.34
CA LEU A 39 -3.77 0.22 5.12
C LEU A 39 -4.38 0.94 3.91
N LYS A 40 -4.22 2.27 3.85
CA LYS A 40 -4.86 3.14 2.84
C LYS A 40 -3.96 3.61 1.69
N GLY A 41 -2.90 2.86 1.38
CA GLY A 41 -1.91 3.27 0.37
C GLY A 41 -0.90 4.29 0.93
N GLY A 42 0.25 4.44 0.25
CA GLY A 42 1.27 5.45 0.60
C GLY A 42 2.60 4.87 1.07
N SER A 43 3.30 5.59 1.94
CA SER A 43 4.60 5.12 2.45
C SER A 43 4.43 4.00 3.47
N PHE A 44 5.28 2.99 3.37
CA PHE A 44 5.22 1.74 4.10
C PHE A 44 6.62 1.34 4.54
N ALA A 45 6.78 0.92 5.80
CA ALA A 45 8.02 0.45 6.36
C ALA A 45 7.76 -0.82 7.16
N ILE A 46 8.72 -1.74 7.14
CA ILE A 46 8.67 -3.00 7.88
C ILE A 46 9.76 -2.94 8.94
N GLU A 47 9.38 -3.04 10.20
CA GLU A 47 10.29 -3.03 11.34
C GLU A 47 10.37 -4.45 11.94
N ALA A 48 11.60 -4.95 12.08
CA ALA A 48 11.90 -6.28 12.59
C ALA A 48 12.10 -6.29 14.12
N SER A 49 12.76 -5.25 14.61
CA SER A 49 13.15 -5.06 16.01
C SER A 49 13.25 -3.58 16.29
N ALA A 50 13.43 -3.17 17.55
CA ALA A 50 13.45 -1.76 17.97
C ALA A 50 14.26 -0.86 17.03
N ASN A 51 13.53 -0.14 16.17
CA ASN A 51 14.04 0.82 15.19
C ASN A 51 14.98 0.23 14.11
N CYS A 52 14.88 -1.06 13.80
CA CYS A 52 15.55 -1.68 12.66
C CYS A 52 14.54 -1.99 11.55
N TYR A 53 14.74 -1.41 10.37
CA TYR A 53 13.82 -1.55 9.25
C TYR A 53 14.38 -2.45 8.15
N VAL A 54 13.48 -3.06 7.37
CA VAL A 54 13.86 -3.76 6.15
C VAL A 54 14.38 -2.74 5.15
N MET A 55 15.59 -2.97 4.65
CA MET A 55 16.31 -2.08 3.75
C MET A 55 16.46 -2.72 2.37
N ALA A 56 16.16 -1.97 1.32
CA ALA A 56 16.40 -2.37 -0.06
C ALA A 56 17.84 -2.11 -0.49
N LEU A 57 18.45 -3.09 -1.13
CA LEU A 57 19.79 -3.00 -1.73
C LEU A 57 19.70 -2.68 -3.23
N ASP A 58 20.77 -2.13 -3.78
CA ASP A 58 20.89 -1.80 -5.21
C ASP A 58 20.82 -3.02 -6.13
N ASN A 59 21.19 -4.19 -5.63
CA ASN A 59 21.08 -5.48 -6.31
C ASN A 59 19.64 -6.04 -6.31
N GLY A 60 18.66 -5.32 -5.76
CA GLY A 60 17.26 -5.74 -5.70
C GLY A 60 16.94 -6.75 -4.60
N ARG A 61 17.89 -7.06 -3.71
CA ARG A 61 17.68 -7.89 -2.51
C ARG A 61 17.40 -7.01 -1.30
N PHE A 62 17.06 -7.65 -0.17
CA PHE A 62 16.68 -6.98 1.06
C PHE A 62 17.49 -7.50 2.24
N THR A 63 17.78 -6.64 3.20
CA THR A 63 18.44 -6.98 4.47
C THR A 63 17.83 -6.17 5.60
N LEU A 64 18.28 -6.36 6.83
CA LEU A 64 17.91 -5.49 7.95
C LEU A 64 18.89 -4.32 8.05
N GLY A 65 18.33 -3.12 8.11
CA GLY A 65 19.06 -1.89 8.43
C GLY A 65 19.60 -1.91 9.86
N VAL A 66 20.51 -0.98 10.12
CA VAL A 66 21.02 -0.76 11.49
C VAL A 66 19.96 -0.09 12.35
N PRO A 67 19.99 -0.25 13.69
CA PRO A 67 19.06 0.44 14.57
C PRO A 67 19.17 1.96 14.43
N HIS A 68 18.04 2.62 14.20
CA HIS A 68 17.92 4.08 14.20
C HIS A 68 17.82 4.63 15.62
N LYS A 69 18.13 5.91 15.81
CA LYS A 69 17.96 6.55 17.12
C LYS A 69 16.49 6.83 17.39
N ALA A 70 16.14 6.99 18.66
CA ALA A 70 14.79 7.41 19.04
C ALA A 70 14.43 8.76 18.40
N GLY A 71 13.26 8.83 17.77
CA GLY A 71 12.76 9.98 17.01
C GLY A 71 13.11 9.97 15.52
N GLU A 72 14.01 9.09 15.07
CA GLU A 72 14.33 8.91 13.65
C GLU A 72 13.36 7.90 13.03
N GLY A 73 12.84 8.23 11.84
CA GLY A 73 12.07 7.31 11.01
C GLY A 73 12.96 6.58 9.99
N PRO A 74 12.41 5.62 9.22
CA PRO A 74 13.14 4.86 8.23
C PRO A 74 13.84 5.76 7.20
N SER A 75 15.05 5.36 6.81
CA SER A 75 15.82 5.97 5.72
C SER A 75 15.12 5.77 4.36
N PRO A 76 15.45 6.56 3.32
CA PRO A 76 14.83 6.41 2.00
C PRO A 76 14.88 4.98 1.43
N GLU A 77 15.96 4.25 1.67
CA GLU A 77 16.15 2.84 1.27
C GLU A 77 15.30 1.83 2.07
N GLU A 78 14.75 2.23 3.20
CA GLU A 78 13.86 1.45 4.08
C GLU A 78 12.37 1.83 3.88
N GLN A 79 12.11 2.79 3.00
CA GLN A 79 10.76 3.23 2.66
C GLN A 79 10.26 2.54 1.38
N PHE A 80 9.10 1.92 1.50
CA PHE A 80 8.37 1.30 0.42
C PHE A 80 7.12 2.11 0.10
N VAL A 81 6.60 1.93 -1.11
CA VAL A 81 5.26 2.39 -1.47
C VAL A 81 4.34 1.18 -1.43
N VAL A 82 3.28 1.26 -0.62
CA VAL A 82 2.20 0.27 -0.63
C VAL A 82 1.12 0.68 -1.64
N ILE A 83 0.77 -0.25 -2.50
CA ILE A 83 -0.36 -0.16 -3.43
C ILE A 83 -1.38 -1.20 -2.98
N LYS A 84 -2.54 -0.73 -2.52
CA LYS A 84 -3.66 -1.58 -2.10
C LYS A 84 -4.78 -1.49 -3.14
N PRO A 85 -5.05 -2.55 -3.91
CA PRO A 85 -6.26 -2.61 -4.72
C PRO A 85 -7.49 -2.60 -3.80
N PRO A 86 -8.54 -1.83 -4.12
CA PRO A 86 -9.70 -1.68 -3.26
C PRO A 86 -10.58 -2.94 -3.19
N ASP A 87 -10.39 -3.88 -4.11
CA ASP A 87 -11.13 -5.14 -4.21
C ASP A 87 -10.31 -6.38 -3.80
N ALA A 88 -9.05 -6.20 -3.42
CA ALA A 88 -8.13 -7.28 -3.08
C ALA A 88 -7.84 -7.28 -1.58
N GLN A 89 -7.57 -8.45 -0.99
CA GLN A 89 -6.98 -8.54 0.35
C GLN A 89 -5.45 -8.30 0.33
N TRP A 90 -4.80 -8.67 -0.77
CA TRP A 90 -3.37 -8.47 -0.98
C TRP A 90 -3.01 -7.02 -1.33
N ILE A 91 -1.72 -6.72 -1.21
CA ILE A 91 -1.05 -5.49 -1.60
C ILE A 91 0.12 -5.78 -2.53
N ASN A 92 0.58 -4.75 -3.24
CA ASN A 92 1.92 -4.72 -3.79
C ASN A 92 2.78 -3.72 -3.02
N LEU A 93 4.07 -4.03 -2.92
CA LEU A 93 5.07 -3.12 -2.39
C LEU A 93 6.04 -2.73 -3.50
N LYS A 94 6.43 -1.46 -3.54
CA LYS A 94 7.42 -0.92 -4.47
C LYS A 94 8.58 -0.31 -3.70
N SER A 95 9.80 -0.71 -4.05
CA SER A 95 11.02 -0.19 -3.44
C SER A 95 11.30 1.26 -3.81
N GLY A 96 12.18 1.92 -3.06
CA GLY A 96 12.72 3.24 -3.40
C GLY A 96 13.41 3.29 -4.77
N TYR A 97 13.85 2.13 -5.30
CA TYR A 97 14.40 1.98 -6.65
C TYR A 97 13.33 1.85 -7.74
N GLY A 98 12.05 1.92 -7.37
CA GLY A 98 10.93 1.85 -8.29
C GLY A 98 10.62 0.45 -8.82
N LYS A 99 11.11 -0.60 -8.16
CA LYS A 99 10.83 -2.00 -8.52
C LYS A 99 9.83 -2.63 -7.54
N TYR A 100 8.99 -3.53 -8.03
CA TYR A 100 8.01 -4.22 -7.20
C TYR A 100 8.64 -5.40 -6.47
N ILE A 101 8.34 -5.52 -5.18
CA ILE A 101 8.85 -6.56 -4.30
C ILE A 101 8.03 -7.82 -4.49
N GLY A 102 8.68 -8.91 -4.88
CA GLY A 102 8.06 -10.22 -5.03
C GLY A 102 8.86 -11.33 -4.39
N VAL A 103 8.25 -12.52 -4.38
CA VAL A 103 8.85 -13.74 -3.87
C VAL A 103 8.69 -14.88 -4.88
N ASP A 104 9.76 -15.64 -5.07
CA ASP A 104 9.73 -16.82 -5.92
C ASP A 104 9.33 -18.11 -5.16
N SER A 105 9.20 -19.21 -5.88
CA SER A 105 8.83 -20.50 -5.29
C SER A 105 9.88 -21.09 -4.34
N LYS A 106 11.12 -20.58 -4.34
CA LYS A 106 12.19 -20.98 -3.42
C LYS A 106 12.26 -20.09 -2.18
N GLY A 107 11.42 -19.05 -2.09
CA GLY A 107 11.42 -18.09 -0.99
C GLY A 107 12.41 -16.94 -1.15
N VAL A 108 12.96 -16.74 -2.35
CA VAL A 108 13.86 -15.63 -2.66
C VAL A 108 13.03 -14.36 -2.78
N VAL A 109 13.23 -13.41 -1.86
CA VAL A 109 12.56 -12.09 -1.87
C VAL A 109 13.40 -11.07 -2.64
N ALA A 110 12.84 -10.49 -3.70
CA ALA A 110 13.57 -9.56 -4.55
C ALA A 110 12.67 -8.55 -5.24
N ALA A 111 13.24 -7.43 -5.70
CA ALA A 111 12.56 -6.40 -6.45
C ALA A 111 13.25 -6.13 -7.79
N TYR A 112 12.87 -6.92 -8.80
CA TYR A 112 13.45 -6.83 -10.15
C TYR A 112 12.51 -6.21 -11.18
N LEU A 113 11.20 -6.30 -10.97
CA LEU A 113 10.21 -5.98 -11.99
C LEU A 113 9.70 -4.54 -11.87
N ASP A 114 9.57 -3.88 -13.02
CA ASP A 114 8.94 -2.55 -13.14
C ASP A 114 7.41 -2.60 -13.04
N ALA A 115 6.84 -3.79 -13.12
CA ALA A 115 5.40 -4.04 -13.05
C ALA A 115 5.09 -5.08 -11.99
N ALA A 116 3.96 -4.89 -11.29
CA ALA A 116 3.43 -5.89 -10.38
C ALA A 116 2.79 -7.04 -11.16
N GLY A 117 3.12 -8.26 -10.76
CA GLY A 117 2.45 -9.49 -11.17
C GLY A 117 1.96 -10.30 -9.97
N ALA A 118 1.75 -11.59 -10.19
CA ALA A 118 1.29 -12.51 -9.14
C ALA A 118 2.35 -12.74 -8.05
N HIS A 119 3.64 -12.70 -8.40
CA HIS A 119 4.74 -12.93 -7.46
C HIS A 119 4.94 -11.76 -6.49
N GLU A 120 4.53 -10.56 -6.88
CA GLU A 120 4.65 -9.30 -6.14
C GLU A 120 3.48 -9.05 -5.17
N ARG A 121 2.57 -10.02 -5.03
CA ARG A 121 1.44 -9.95 -4.09
C ARG A 121 1.88 -10.37 -2.71
N TRP A 122 1.50 -9.55 -1.73
CA TRP A 122 1.72 -9.78 -0.31
C TRP A 122 0.43 -9.57 0.47
N GLU A 123 0.26 -10.26 1.58
CA GLU A 123 -0.85 -10.05 2.50
C GLU A 123 -0.30 -9.67 3.88
N VAL A 124 -0.85 -8.59 4.45
CA VAL A 124 -0.55 -8.20 5.83
C VAL A 124 -1.51 -8.95 6.74
N VAL A 125 -0.99 -9.92 7.48
CA VAL A 125 -1.78 -10.79 8.36
C VAL A 125 -1.75 -10.22 9.77
N PHE A 126 -2.94 -9.95 10.33
CA PHE A 126 -3.11 -9.53 11.72
C PHE A 126 -3.74 -10.67 12.51
N GLN A 127 -3.05 -11.17 13.53
CA GLN A 127 -3.55 -12.24 14.38
C GLN A 127 -3.01 -12.07 15.80
N ASP A 128 -3.87 -12.18 16.82
CA ASP A 128 -3.46 -12.14 18.24
C ASP A 128 -2.58 -10.93 18.63
N GLN A 129 -2.87 -9.76 18.03
CA GLN A 129 -2.09 -8.51 18.15
C GLN A 129 -0.67 -8.56 17.56
N GLN A 130 -0.35 -9.61 16.82
CA GLN A 130 0.86 -9.73 16.04
C GLN A 130 0.57 -9.43 14.56
N THR A 131 1.61 -9.01 13.84
CA THR A 131 1.54 -8.74 12.40
C THR A 131 2.62 -9.55 11.70
N ALA A 132 2.29 -10.12 10.54
CA ALA A 132 3.22 -10.84 9.67
C ALA A 132 2.95 -10.49 8.21
N LEU A 133 3.93 -10.68 7.33
CA LEU A 133 3.80 -10.42 5.89
C LEU A 133 3.87 -11.72 5.11
N LEU A 134 2.74 -12.16 4.54
CA LEU A 134 2.61 -13.39 3.79
C LEU A 134 2.87 -13.14 2.30
N GLY A 135 3.82 -13.87 1.73
CA GLY A 135 4.14 -13.79 0.30
C GLY A 135 3.25 -14.67 -0.58
N SER A 136 3.26 -14.38 -1.88
CA SER A 136 2.53 -15.14 -2.91
C SER A 136 2.88 -16.63 -2.97
N ASN A 137 4.03 -17.05 -2.44
CA ASN A 137 4.44 -18.45 -2.31
C ASN A 137 3.79 -19.18 -1.11
N GLY A 138 2.99 -18.47 -0.31
CA GLY A 138 2.35 -18.99 0.89
C GLY A 138 3.32 -19.18 2.07
N CYS A 139 4.38 -18.39 2.12
CA CYS A 139 5.34 -18.32 3.22
C CYS A 139 5.47 -16.88 3.74
N PHE A 140 5.75 -16.73 5.02
CA PHE A 140 5.94 -15.45 5.67
C PHE A 140 7.36 -14.92 5.47
N LEU A 141 7.48 -13.60 5.34
CA LEU A 141 8.76 -12.90 5.31
C LEU A 141 9.47 -13.08 6.65
N SER A 142 10.68 -13.63 6.61
CA SER A 142 11.53 -13.82 7.79
C SER A 142 12.51 -12.67 7.94
N MET A 143 12.71 -12.23 9.17
CA MET A 143 13.74 -11.28 9.59
C MET A 143 15.09 -11.98 9.78
N GLU A 144 15.12 -13.31 9.77
CA GLU A 144 16.35 -14.08 9.70
C GLU A 144 16.87 -14.12 8.25
N SER A 145 18.11 -13.68 8.08
CA SER A 145 18.75 -13.63 6.77
C SER A 145 19.33 -14.98 6.37
N ASP A 146 19.39 -15.24 5.05
CA ASP A 146 20.13 -16.37 4.50
C ASP A 146 21.65 -16.23 4.70
N ALA A 147 22.41 -17.23 4.24
CA ALA A 147 23.87 -17.25 4.38
C ALA A 147 24.57 -16.08 3.67
N GLU A 148 23.90 -15.40 2.73
CA GLU A 148 24.41 -14.22 2.01
C GLU A 148 23.96 -12.91 2.66
N GLY A 149 23.17 -12.96 3.74
CA GLY A 149 22.67 -11.79 4.47
C GLY A 149 21.38 -11.21 3.89
N TYR A 150 20.65 -11.98 3.08
CA TYR A 150 19.41 -11.53 2.45
C TYR A 150 18.16 -12.11 3.13
N LEU A 151 17.11 -11.30 3.20
CA LEU A 151 15.81 -11.74 3.69
C LEU A 151 15.15 -12.73 2.73
N VAL A 152 14.43 -13.68 3.32
CA VAL A 152 13.77 -14.78 2.62
C VAL A 152 12.36 -14.99 3.18
N ALA A 153 11.51 -15.67 2.41
CA ALA A 153 10.19 -16.07 2.84
C ALA A 153 9.99 -17.56 2.59
N THR A 154 10.42 -18.39 3.54
CA THR A 154 10.48 -19.85 3.42
C THR A 154 9.55 -20.57 4.38
N ASN A 155 9.20 -19.95 5.51
CA ASN A 155 8.38 -20.58 6.55
C ASN A 155 6.88 -20.36 6.30
N ARG A 156 6.07 -21.43 6.43
CA ARG A 156 4.61 -21.36 6.26
C ARG A 156 3.88 -20.94 7.52
N MET A 157 4.55 -20.98 8.67
CA MET A 157 4.01 -20.55 9.95
C MET A 157 4.79 -19.33 10.41
N ALA A 158 4.08 -18.32 10.90
CA ALA A 158 4.73 -17.16 11.47
C ALA A 158 5.18 -17.50 12.90
N GLU A 159 6.50 -17.54 13.11
CA GLU A 159 7.11 -17.67 14.43
C GLU A 159 7.85 -16.37 14.77
N GLU A 160 8.77 -16.40 15.74
CA GLU A 160 9.47 -15.22 16.26
C GLU A 160 10.12 -14.37 15.16
N ASN A 161 10.74 -15.01 14.17
CA ASN A 161 11.45 -14.32 13.09
C ASN A 161 10.51 -13.75 12.01
N GLU A 162 9.24 -14.13 11.99
CA GLU A 162 8.25 -13.67 11.01
C GLU A 162 7.30 -12.61 11.58
N ILE A 163 7.34 -12.38 12.90
CA ILE A 163 6.57 -11.31 13.54
C ILE A 163 7.26 -9.98 13.28
N ILE A 164 6.53 -9.06 12.67
CA ILE A 164 6.99 -7.71 12.32
C ILE A 164 6.07 -6.65 12.91
N LYS A 165 6.55 -5.41 12.90
CA LYS A 165 5.68 -4.24 12.91
C LYS A 165 5.64 -3.64 11.52
N VAL A 166 4.45 -3.20 11.12
CA VAL A 166 4.25 -2.49 9.87
C VAL A 166 3.89 -1.06 10.19
N SER A 167 4.68 -0.12 9.68
CA SER A 167 4.46 1.30 9.92
C SER A 167 4.14 2.02 8.63
N VAL A 168 3.14 2.91 8.68
CA VAL A 168 2.79 3.80 7.57
C VAL A 168 3.04 5.24 7.98
N LEU A 169 3.49 6.05 7.04
CA LEU A 169 3.67 7.48 7.32
C LEU A 169 2.30 8.12 7.51
N PHE A 170 2.09 8.80 8.63
CA PHE A 170 0.81 9.43 8.90
C PHE A 170 0.50 10.50 7.84
N TRP A 171 -0.73 10.47 7.34
CA TRP A 171 -1.09 11.21 6.15
C TRP A 171 -0.87 12.72 6.27
N SER A 172 -0.91 13.31 7.48
CA SER A 172 -0.68 14.74 7.66
C SER A 172 0.80 15.15 7.66
N PHE A 173 1.70 14.19 7.85
CA PHE A 173 3.15 14.39 7.76
C PHE A 173 3.69 14.04 6.37
N SER A 174 2.86 13.44 5.51
CA SER A 174 3.19 13.27 4.10
C SER A 174 3.47 14.65 3.45
N PRO A 175 4.58 14.83 2.72
CA PRO A 175 4.83 16.06 1.96
C PRO A 175 3.78 16.30 0.87
N PHE A 176 2.95 15.29 0.58
CA PHE A 176 1.83 15.37 -0.35
C PHE A 176 0.51 15.73 0.33
N PHE A 177 0.44 15.92 1.65
CA PHE A 177 -0.78 16.27 2.36
C PHE A 177 -1.35 17.65 1.94
N ASP A 178 -2.61 17.67 1.50
CA ASP A 178 -3.38 18.91 1.34
C ASP A 178 -4.22 19.16 2.58
N SER A 179 -3.76 20.12 3.38
CA SER A 179 -4.46 20.56 4.59
C SER A 179 -5.82 21.22 4.32
N ARG A 180 -6.12 21.63 3.08
CA ARG A 180 -7.41 22.22 2.69
C ARG A 180 -8.47 21.15 2.45
N THR A 181 -8.08 20.01 1.89
CA THR A 181 -8.99 18.87 1.67
C THR A 181 -8.92 17.83 2.80
N ASN A 182 -8.01 18.03 3.77
CA ASN A 182 -7.69 17.07 4.82
C ASN A 182 -7.40 15.67 4.23
N ASN A 183 -6.66 15.66 3.12
CA ASN A 183 -6.39 14.45 2.35
C ASN A 183 -4.97 14.51 1.75
N ILE A 184 -4.34 13.39 1.47
CA ILE A 184 -3.09 13.37 0.71
C ILE A 184 -3.46 13.75 -0.74
N LYS A 185 -2.75 14.71 -1.35
CA LYS A 185 -2.72 14.84 -2.81
C LYS A 185 -2.10 13.57 -3.34
N ALA A 186 -2.94 12.58 -3.56
CA ALA A 186 -2.56 11.28 -4.04
C ALA A 186 -1.67 11.47 -5.26
N ASN A 187 -0.39 11.12 -5.15
CA ASN A 187 0.31 10.63 -6.33
C ASN A 187 -0.47 9.37 -6.74
N GLU A 188 -1.07 9.38 -7.93
CA GLU A 188 -1.61 8.32 -8.83
C GLU A 188 -1.98 6.91 -8.33
N VAL A 189 -1.89 6.58 -7.04
CA VAL A 189 -1.80 5.23 -6.49
C VAL A 189 -3.06 4.82 -5.73
N ASP A 190 -3.95 5.77 -5.41
CA ASP A 190 -5.30 5.44 -4.99
C ASP A 190 -6.09 4.98 -6.22
N VAL A 191 -6.16 3.66 -6.36
CA VAL A 191 -7.04 3.01 -7.32
C VAL A 191 -8.46 3.14 -6.75
N PRO A 192 -9.35 3.92 -7.38
CA PRO A 192 -10.66 4.22 -6.80
C PRO A 192 -11.50 2.95 -6.73
N THR A 193 -12.32 2.83 -5.69
CA THR A 193 -13.27 1.72 -5.58
C THR A 193 -14.25 1.74 -6.75
N ILE A 194 -14.35 0.60 -7.44
CA ILE A 194 -15.19 0.46 -8.63
C ILE A 194 -16.39 -0.44 -8.33
N GLU A 195 -17.56 0.19 -8.20
CA GLU A 195 -18.82 -0.49 -7.93
C GLU A 195 -19.74 -0.57 -9.16
N GLY A 196 -20.83 -1.34 -9.04
CA GLY A 196 -21.81 -1.54 -10.11
C GLY A 196 -21.63 -2.82 -10.93
N SER A 197 -22.34 -2.88 -12.06
CA SER A 197 -22.27 -3.96 -13.05
C SER A 197 -20.92 -3.98 -13.78
N SER A 198 -20.54 -5.11 -14.39
CA SER A 198 -19.26 -5.24 -15.12
C SER A 198 -19.05 -4.14 -16.17
N LYS A 199 -20.14 -3.65 -16.79
CA LYS A 199 -20.08 -2.54 -17.77
C LYS A 199 -19.83 -1.19 -17.10
N GLU A 200 -20.46 -0.93 -15.96
CA GLU A 200 -20.24 0.29 -15.18
C GLU A 200 -18.82 0.30 -14.60
N CYS A 201 -18.34 -0.85 -14.14
CA CYS A 201 -16.99 -1.01 -13.63
C CYS A 201 -15.94 -0.69 -14.71
N GLU A 202 -16.07 -1.29 -15.89
CA GLU A 202 -15.18 -1.02 -17.02
C GLU A 202 -15.23 0.45 -17.44
N MET A 203 -16.43 1.04 -17.47
CA MET A 203 -16.60 2.44 -17.82
C MET A 203 -15.99 3.39 -16.80
N ALA A 204 -16.13 3.12 -15.51
CA ALA A 204 -15.52 3.90 -14.44
C ALA A 204 -14.00 3.84 -14.53
N TYR A 205 -13.43 2.63 -14.68
CA TYR A 205 -11.99 2.42 -14.79
C TYR A 205 -11.38 3.12 -16.00
N VAL A 206 -11.98 2.97 -17.19
CA VAL A 206 -11.46 3.58 -18.43
C VAL A 206 -11.45 5.10 -18.35
N LYS A 207 -12.44 5.71 -17.68
CA LYS A 207 -12.52 7.17 -17.49
C LYS A 207 -11.38 7.75 -16.65
N LEU A 208 -10.75 6.94 -15.78
CA LEU A 208 -9.59 7.38 -15.00
C LEU A 208 -8.40 7.73 -15.90
N TYR A 209 -8.27 7.06 -17.05
CA TYR A 209 -7.10 7.15 -17.90
C TYR A 209 -7.40 7.61 -19.34
N GLN A 210 -8.64 8.03 -19.62
CA GLN A 210 -9.07 8.58 -20.91
C GLN A 210 -9.89 9.85 -20.67
N HIS A 211 -9.32 11.00 -21.02
CA HIS A 211 -10.01 12.30 -20.96
C HIS A 211 -10.85 12.62 -22.21
N SER A 212 -10.85 11.71 -23.20
CA SER A 212 -11.60 11.84 -24.46
C SER A 212 -12.76 10.83 -24.54
N LYS A 213 -13.34 10.66 -25.74
CA LYS A 213 -14.46 9.72 -25.99
C LYS A 213 -14.11 8.30 -25.50
N VAL A 214 -14.77 7.87 -24.44
CA VAL A 214 -14.56 6.57 -23.79
C VAL A 214 -14.89 5.44 -24.77
N ARG A 215 -13.92 4.57 -25.04
CA ARG A 215 -14.13 3.34 -25.81
C ARG A 215 -14.03 2.15 -24.88
N LEU A 216 -15.11 1.37 -24.80
CA LEU A 216 -15.14 0.11 -24.06
C LEU A 216 -14.70 -1.04 -24.96
N ASN A 217 -14.12 -2.07 -24.38
CA ASN A 217 -13.78 -3.28 -25.09
C ASN A 217 -15.08 -4.02 -25.48
N PRO A 218 -15.26 -4.39 -26.77
CA PRO A 218 -16.46 -5.09 -27.23
C PRO A 218 -16.53 -6.56 -26.78
N GLU A 219 -15.43 -7.15 -26.31
CA GLU A 219 -15.38 -8.53 -25.82
C GLU A 219 -16.32 -8.77 -24.63
N ASP A 220 -16.70 -10.04 -24.46
CA ASP A 220 -17.54 -10.50 -23.36
C ASP A 220 -16.98 -10.08 -22.00
N LYS A 221 -17.89 -9.74 -21.08
CA LYS A 221 -17.62 -9.21 -19.74
C LYS A 221 -17.78 -10.27 -18.65
N THR A 222 -18.05 -11.52 -19.00
CA THR A 222 -18.09 -12.66 -18.07
C THR A 222 -16.85 -12.72 -17.19
N TYR A 223 -15.65 -12.54 -17.78
CA TYR A 223 -14.38 -12.50 -17.05
C TYR A 223 -14.29 -11.32 -16.06
N VAL A 224 -14.85 -10.14 -16.40
CA VAL A 224 -14.89 -8.99 -15.50
C VAL A 224 -15.79 -9.26 -14.29
N LYS A 225 -16.91 -9.96 -14.50
CA LYS A 225 -17.80 -10.36 -13.41
C LYS A 225 -17.13 -11.36 -12.47
N LYS A 226 -16.38 -12.31 -13.02
CA LYS A 226 -15.59 -13.28 -12.24
C LYS A 226 -14.50 -12.58 -11.44
N ALA A 227 -13.77 -11.67 -12.08
CA ALA A 227 -12.67 -10.94 -11.46
C ALA A 227 -13.08 -10.12 -10.23
N LYS A 228 -14.30 -9.57 -10.26
CA LYS A 228 -14.89 -8.86 -9.12
C LYS A 228 -15.03 -9.73 -7.87
N GLY A 229 -15.25 -11.04 -8.03
CA GLY A 229 -15.31 -11.98 -6.90
C GLY A 229 -13.95 -12.50 -6.46
N GLU A 230 -12.94 -12.46 -7.33
CA GLU A 230 -11.59 -12.98 -7.07
C GLU A 230 -10.61 -11.91 -6.58
N GLY A 231 -11.04 -10.65 -6.49
CA GLY A 231 -10.22 -9.52 -6.04
C GLY A 231 -9.09 -9.15 -7.01
N ASN A 232 -9.31 -9.37 -8.31
CA ASN A 232 -8.39 -8.99 -9.38
C ASN A 232 -9.10 -8.16 -10.46
N LEU A 233 -10.18 -7.45 -10.10
CA LEU A 233 -10.95 -6.62 -11.03
C LEU A 233 -10.06 -5.57 -11.70
N HIS A 234 -9.21 -4.90 -10.91
CA HIS A 234 -8.36 -3.83 -11.42
C HIS A 234 -7.30 -4.32 -12.41
N GLU A 235 -6.72 -5.50 -12.17
CA GLU A 235 -5.79 -6.16 -13.10
C GLU A 235 -6.51 -6.54 -14.41
N VAL A 236 -7.68 -7.17 -14.32
CA VAL A 236 -8.45 -7.56 -15.51
C VAL A 236 -8.92 -6.34 -16.31
N LEU A 237 -9.29 -5.24 -15.65
CA LEU A 237 -9.66 -3.99 -16.32
C LEU A 237 -8.46 -3.29 -16.97
N LEU A 238 -7.26 -3.41 -16.38
CA LEU A 238 -6.01 -2.93 -16.96
C LEU A 238 -5.68 -3.67 -18.27
N ASP A 239 -5.68 -5.01 -18.24
CA ASP A 239 -5.43 -5.86 -19.41
C ASP A 239 -6.40 -5.59 -20.55
N ARG A 240 -7.69 -5.47 -20.23
CA ARG A 240 -8.73 -5.16 -21.22
C ARG A 240 -8.52 -3.81 -21.87
N ARG A 241 -8.03 -2.82 -21.10
CA ARG A 241 -7.69 -1.49 -21.63
C ARG A 241 -6.44 -1.54 -22.49
N GLU A 242 -5.42 -2.28 -22.09
CA GLU A 242 -4.18 -2.43 -22.86
C GLU A 242 -4.46 -2.98 -24.26
N LYS A 243 -5.27 -4.03 -24.36
CA LYS A 243 -5.73 -4.60 -25.65
C LYS A 243 -6.44 -3.60 -26.56
N MET A 244 -7.00 -2.53 -26.01
CA MET A 244 -7.71 -1.47 -26.74
C MET A 244 -6.80 -0.32 -27.19
N LYS A 245 -5.54 -0.26 -26.71
CA LYS A 245 -4.57 0.71 -27.22
C LYS A 245 -4.16 0.27 -28.62
N ALA A 246 -4.46 1.09 -29.62
CA ALA A 246 -3.93 0.88 -30.96
C ALA A 246 -2.40 0.95 -30.90
N ASP A 247 -1.75 -0.11 -31.39
CA ASP A 247 -0.29 -0.16 -31.48
C ASP A 247 0.17 0.97 -32.40
N ARG A 248 0.78 1.99 -31.80
CA ARG A 248 1.26 3.17 -32.53
C ARG A 248 2.70 2.96 -33.01
N TYR A 249 3.36 1.84 -32.63
CA TYR A 249 4.77 1.59 -32.88
C TYR A 249 5.08 0.31 -33.66
N CYS A 250 4.10 -0.51 -34.04
CA CYS A 250 4.29 -1.45 -35.14
C CYS A 250 4.21 -0.76 -36.52
N LYS A 251 5.35 -0.27 -37.00
CA LYS A 251 5.64 -0.03 -38.43
C LYS A 251 7.00 -0.61 -38.79
#